data_AF-A0AAN3MF16-F1
#
_entry.id   AF-A0AAN3MF16-F1
#
_cell.length_a   1.000
_cell.length_b   1.000
_cell.length_c   1.000
_cell.angle_alpha   90.00
_cell.angle_beta   90.00
_cell.angle_gamma   90.00
#
_symmetry.space_group_name_H-M   'P 1'
#
loop_
_entity.id
_entity.type
_entity.pdbx_description
1 polymer ?
#
loop_
_entity_poly.entity_id
_entity_poly.type
_entity_poly.pdbx_seq_one_letter_code
_entity_poly.pdbx_strand_id
1 'polypeptide(L)'
;MMTQLLLLPLLQQLGQQSRWQLWLTPQQKLSREWVQASGLPLTKVMQISQLSPCHTVESMVRALRTGNYSVVIGWLADDLTEEEHAELVDAANEGNAMGFIMRPVSASSHATRQLSGLKIHSNLYH
;
A
#
# COMPACT_ATOMS: atom_id res chain seq x y z
N MET A 1 -18.56 11.36 6.16
CA MET A 1 -17.33 10.54 6.06
C MET A 1 -16.81 10.60 4.63
N MET A 2 -15.93 11.55 4.30
CA MET A 2 -15.53 11.87 2.92
C MET A 2 -14.01 11.89 2.72
N THR A 3 -13.23 11.25 3.60
CA THR A 3 -11.75 11.32 3.60
C THR A 3 -11.06 10.04 3.11
N GLN A 4 -11.79 8.99 2.75
CA GLN A 4 -11.21 7.65 2.60
C GLN A 4 -10.91 7.23 1.15
N LEU A 5 -10.82 8.15 0.19
CA LEU A 5 -10.50 7.84 -1.21
C LEU A 5 -9.46 8.77 -1.84
N LEU A 6 -8.45 9.22 -1.07
CA LEU A 6 -7.43 10.14 -1.59
C LEU A 6 -6.26 9.45 -2.32
N LEU A 7 -6.00 8.18 -2.03
CA LEU A 7 -4.85 7.47 -2.61
C LEU A 7 -4.99 7.34 -4.14
N LEU A 8 -6.15 6.87 -4.61
CA LEU A 8 -6.33 6.60 -6.04
C LEU A 8 -6.24 7.88 -6.91
N PRO A 9 -6.95 8.98 -6.60
CA PRO A 9 -6.79 10.24 -7.35
C PRO A 9 -5.35 10.76 -7.34
N LEU A 10 -4.61 10.58 -6.23
CA LEU A 10 -3.21 10.98 -6.17
C LEU A 10 -2.32 10.11 -7.08
N LEU A 11 -2.54 8.79 -7.09
CA LEU A 11 -1.83 7.90 -8.01
C LEU A 11 -2.15 8.23 -9.48
N GLN A 12 -3.39 8.59 -9.80
CA GLN A 12 -3.75 9.05 -11.14
C GLN A 12 -2.99 10.33 -11.52
N GLN A 13 -2.94 11.32 -10.62
CA GLN A 13 -2.17 12.56 -10.83
C GLN A 13 -0.67 12.27 -11.04
N LEU A 14 -0.10 11.36 -10.25
CA LEU A 14 1.30 10.98 -10.39
C LEU A 14 1.57 10.21 -11.68
N GLY A 15 0.60 9.44 -12.17
CA GLY A 15 0.68 8.73 -13.46
C GLY A 15 0.68 9.64 -14.68
N GLN A 16 0.25 10.89 -14.53
CA GLN A 16 0.38 11.92 -15.58
C GLN A 16 1.82 12.45 -15.68
N GLN A 17 2.61 12.34 -14.59
CA GLN A 17 4.04 12.58 -14.67
C GLN A 17 4.64 11.49 -15.55
N SER A 18 5.57 11.83 -16.46
CA SER A 18 6.12 10.86 -17.40
C SER A 18 7.08 9.83 -16.79
N ARG A 19 6.85 9.46 -15.53
CA ARG A 19 7.69 8.66 -14.64
C ARG A 19 6.96 7.38 -14.24
N TRP A 20 7.69 6.42 -13.71
CA TRP A 20 7.16 5.11 -13.35
C TRP A 20 6.46 5.13 -11.98
N GLN A 21 5.48 4.26 -11.79
CA GLN A 21 4.93 3.94 -10.46
C GLN A 21 5.41 2.56 -10.06
N LEU A 22 6.16 2.45 -8.95
CA LEU A 22 6.71 1.20 -8.46
C LEU A 22 5.90 0.62 -7.31
N TRP A 23 5.55 -0.65 -7.43
CA TRP A 23 4.83 -1.42 -6.41
C TRP A 23 5.72 -2.57 -5.91
N LEU A 24 6.16 -2.50 -4.65
CA LEU A 24 6.89 -3.55 -3.95
C LEU A 24 5.89 -4.32 -3.08
N THR A 25 5.39 -5.44 -3.60
CA THR A 25 4.32 -6.23 -2.97
C THR A 25 4.84 -7.61 -2.57
N PRO A 26 4.59 -8.07 -1.33
CA PRO A 26 5.17 -9.32 -0.84
C PRO A 26 4.60 -10.57 -1.53
N GLN A 27 3.29 -10.60 -1.86
CA GLN A 27 2.64 -11.85 -2.31
C GLN A 27 1.63 -11.71 -3.46
N GLN A 28 0.94 -10.56 -3.60
CA GLN A 28 -0.13 -10.42 -4.60
C GLN A 28 0.34 -9.68 -5.84
N LYS A 29 0.11 -10.28 -7.02
CA LYS A 29 0.26 -9.60 -8.31
C LYS A 29 -0.77 -8.47 -8.42
N LEU A 30 -0.32 -7.31 -8.87
CA LEU A 30 -1.18 -6.17 -9.14
C LEU A 30 -2.11 -6.54 -10.30
N SER A 31 -3.42 -6.51 -10.06
CA SER A 31 -4.39 -6.84 -11.09
C SER A 31 -4.33 -5.83 -12.23
N ARG A 32 -4.07 -6.31 -13.45
CA ARG A 32 -4.06 -5.48 -14.65
C ARG A 32 -5.43 -4.85 -14.90
N GLU A 33 -6.50 -5.59 -14.63
CA GLU A 33 -7.88 -5.10 -14.77
C GLU A 33 -8.14 -3.97 -13.78
N TRP A 34 -7.67 -4.09 -12.53
CA TRP A 34 -7.79 -3.03 -11.54
C TRP A 34 -7.00 -1.77 -11.95
N VAL A 35 -5.77 -1.92 -12.43
CA VAL A 35 -4.96 -0.80 -12.93
C VAL A 35 -5.68 -0.06 -14.05
N GLN A 36 -6.27 -0.80 -14.99
CA GLN A 36 -7.04 -0.23 -16.10
C GLN A 36 -8.31 0.48 -15.63
N ALA A 37 -9.12 -0.19 -14.80
CA ALA A 37 -10.36 0.37 -14.25
C ALA A 37 -10.11 1.60 -13.36
N SER A 38 -8.93 1.66 -12.75
CA SER A 38 -8.47 2.74 -11.88
C SER A 38 -7.89 3.94 -12.66
N GLY A 39 -7.81 3.87 -14.00
CA GLY A 39 -7.27 4.96 -14.82
C GLY A 39 -5.76 5.18 -14.67
N LEU A 40 -5.02 4.19 -14.15
CA LEU A 40 -3.58 4.24 -14.04
C LEU A 40 -2.92 3.83 -15.38
N PRO A 41 -1.77 4.42 -15.76
CA PRO A 41 -1.12 4.11 -17.02
C PRO A 41 -0.48 2.71 -17.00
N LEU A 42 -1.10 1.73 -17.67
CA LEU A 42 -0.59 0.34 -17.71
C LEU A 42 0.87 0.22 -18.19
N THR A 43 1.32 1.15 -19.04
CA THR A 43 2.67 1.14 -19.62
C THR A 43 3.74 1.72 -18.68
N LYS A 44 3.35 2.38 -17.58
CA LYS A 44 4.26 3.04 -16.63
C LYS A 44 4.07 2.57 -15.19
N VAL A 45 3.50 1.38 -15.02
CA VAL A 45 3.38 0.71 -13.73
C VAL A 45 4.35 -0.47 -13.72
N MET A 46 5.21 -0.50 -12.70
CA MET A 46 6.15 -1.59 -12.47
C MET A 46 5.83 -2.25 -11.13
N GLN A 47 5.93 -3.58 -11.11
CA GLN A 47 5.74 -4.36 -9.91
C GLN A 47 6.94 -5.27 -9.68
N ILE A 48 7.45 -5.27 -8.45
CA ILE A 48 8.40 -6.26 -7.96
C ILE A 48 7.66 -7.12 -6.94
N SER A 49 7.52 -8.40 -7.25
CA SER A 49 6.95 -9.41 -6.36
C SER A 49 8.06 -10.22 -5.70
N GLN A 50 7.79 -10.84 -4.54
CA GLN A 50 8.72 -11.74 -3.84
C GLN A 50 9.97 -11.07 -3.25
N LEU A 51 9.91 -9.76 -2.99
CA LEU A 51 10.99 -9.10 -2.27
C LEU A 51 10.95 -9.53 -0.79
N SER A 52 12.07 -10.01 -0.27
CA SER A 52 12.20 -10.31 1.16
C SER A 52 11.94 -9.03 1.97
N PRO A 53 11.20 -9.11 3.10
CA PRO A 53 10.89 -7.94 3.93
C PRO A 53 12.15 -7.13 4.30
N CYS A 54 13.25 -7.82 4.62
CA CYS A 54 14.54 -7.23 4.96
C CYS A 54 15.17 -6.36 3.86
N HIS A 55 14.75 -6.49 2.60
CA HIS A 55 15.28 -5.68 1.48
C HIS A 55 14.29 -4.63 1.00
N THR A 56 13.10 -4.52 1.61
CA THR A 56 12.04 -3.62 1.14
C THR A 56 12.45 -2.17 1.29
N VAL A 57 12.92 -1.75 2.48
CA VAL A 57 13.38 -0.38 2.74
C VAL A 57 14.51 0.00 1.79
N GLU A 58 15.57 -0.81 1.73
CA GLU A 58 16.72 -0.55 0.87
C GLU A 58 16.32 -0.43 -0.62
N SER A 59 15.42 -1.29 -1.09
CA SER A 59 14.91 -1.24 -2.46
C SER A 59 14.08 0.02 -2.71
N MET A 60 13.28 0.45 -1.73
CA MET A 60 12.54 1.71 -1.82
C MET A 60 13.48 2.91 -1.90
N VAL A 61 14.48 2.99 -1.02
CA VAL A 61 15.49 4.05 -0.99
C VAL A 61 16.17 4.15 -2.36
N ARG A 62 16.69 3.04 -2.88
CA ARG A 62 17.35 3.00 -4.18
C ARG A 62 16.41 3.45 -5.30
N ALA A 63 15.18 2.96 -5.32
CA ALA A 63 14.20 3.34 -6.33
C ALA A 63 13.88 4.85 -6.28
N LEU A 64 13.61 5.39 -5.10
CA LEU A 64 13.32 6.81 -4.89
C LEU A 64 14.47 7.68 -5.42
N ARG A 65 15.72 7.39 -5.01
CA ARG A 65 16.92 8.15 -5.45
C ARG A 65 17.13 8.17 -6.96
N THR A 66 16.61 7.19 -7.72
CA THR A 66 16.81 7.17 -9.18
C THR A 66 16.15 8.35 -9.91
N GLY A 67 15.15 8.99 -9.31
CA GLY A 67 14.34 10.03 -9.98
C GLY A 67 13.42 9.50 -11.10
N ASN A 68 13.49 8.21 -11.43
CA ASN A 68 12.69 7.61 -12.52
C ASN A 68 11.26 7.28 -12.11
N TYR A 69 10.96 7.29 -10.81
CA TYR A 69 9.65 6.95 -10.27
C TYR A 69 8.96 8.18 -9.70
N SER A 70 7.70 8.43 -10.08
CA SER A 70 6.88 9.45 -9.40
C SER A 70 6.44 8.99 -8.02
N VAL A 71 6.31 7.67 -7.83
CA VAL A 71 5.87 7.06 -6.58
C VAL A 71 6.48 5.68 -6.41
N VAL A 72 6.86 5.35 -5.17
CA VAL A 72 7.29 4.03 -4.75
C VAL A 72 6.42 3.58 -3.57
N ILE A 73 5.77 2.43 -3.71
CA ILE A 73 4.83 1.89 -2.73
C ILE A 73 5.39 0.57 -2.20
N GLY A 74 5.64 0.48 -0.89
CA GLY A 74 6.10 -0.73 -0.23
C GLY A 74 5.11 -1.24 0.81
N TRP A 75 5.04 -2.55 0.98
CA TRP A 75 4.31 -3.17 2.09
C TRP A 75 5.29 -3.62 3.17
N LEU A 76 5.18 -3.02 4.35
CA LEU A 76 6.00 -3.37 5.51
C LEU A 76 5.09 -3.81 6.65
N ALA A 77 5.40 -4.96 7.25
CA ALA A 77 4.68 -5.47 8.41
C ALA A 77 5.16 -4.82 9.70
N ASP A 78 6.47 -4.59 9.79
CA ASP A 78 7.14 -4.00 10.94
C ASP A 78 7.17 -2.46 10.84
N ASP A 79 7.31 -1.81 12.00
CA ASP A 79 7.56 -0.37 12.08
C ASP A 79 8.98 -0.05 11.57
N LEU A 80 9.12 1.11 10.94
CA LEU A 80 10.42 1.64 10.53
C LEU A 80 11.18 2.18 11.74
N THR A 81 12.50 2.02 11.75
CA THR A 81 13.34 2.81 12.65
C THR A 81 13.39 4.28 12.22
N GLU A 82 13.84 5.15 13.12
CA GLU A 82 14.00 6.57 12.82
C GLU A 82 15.02 6.78 11.69
N GLU A 83 16.11 6.00 11.68
CA GLU A 83 17.11 6.05 10.62
C GLU A 83 16.54 5.62 9.26
N GLU A 84 15.77 4.53 9.21
CA GLU A 84 15.13 4.07 7.97
C GLU A 84 14.12 5.09 7.44
N HIS A 85 13.35 5.71 8.34
CA HIS A 85 12.42 6.76 7.97
C HIS A 85 13.15 7.99 7.41
N ALA A 86 14.22 8.45 8.06
CA ALA A 86 15.02 9.56 7.58
C ALA A 86 15.62 9.26 6.20
N GLU A 87 16.17 8.07 5.99
CA GLU A 87 16.76 7.69 4.72
C GLU A 87 15.72 7.67 3.58
N LEU A 88 14.52 7.17 3.85
CA LEU A 88 13.42 7.19 2.87
C LEU A 88 12.98 8.61 2.52
N VAL A 89 12.91 9.52 3.51
CA VAL A 89 12.56 10.93 3.29
C VAL A 89 13.64 11.62 2.45
N ASP A 90 14.91 11.43 2.77
CA ASP A 90 16.02 12.01 2.01
C ASP A 90 16.02 11.50 0.57
N ALA A 91 15.84 10.19 0.38
CA ALA A 91 15.75 9.57 -0.94
C ALA A 91 14.54 10.08 -1.76
N ALA A 92 13.39 10.27 -1.12
CA ALA A 92 12.20 10.81 -1.74
C ALA A 92 12.39 12.26 -2.20
N ASN A 93 13.04 13.08 -1.37
CA ASN A 93 13.37 14.46 -1.70
C ASN A 93 14.39 14.54 -2.84
N GLU A 94 15.46 13.75 -2.78
CA GLU A 94 16.50 13.66 -3.83
C GLU A 94 15.89 13.25 -5.17
N GLY A 95 15.03 12.23 -5.15
CA GLY A 95 14.34 11.73 -6.32
C GLY A 95 13.15 12.56 -6.78
N ASN A 96 12.75 13.60 -6.02
CA ASN A 96 11.47 14.30 -6.19
C ASN A 96 10.29 13.34 -6.38
N ALA A 97 10.20 12.32 -5.54
CA ALA A 97 9.27 11.21 -5.63
C ALA A 97 8.48 11.05 -4.33
N MET A 98 7.31 10.41 -4.38
CA MET A 98 6.55 10.07 -3.17
C MET A 98 6.82 8.63 -2.73
N GLY A 99 7.07 8.43 -1.44
CA GLY A 99 7.12 7.11 -0.81
C GLY A 99 5.81 6.81 -0.07
N PHE A 100 5.19 5.67 -0.34
CA PHE A 100 4.06 5.15 0.46
C PHE A 100 4.42 3.83 1.12
N ILE A 101 4.07 3.71 2.39
CA ILE A 101 4.22 2.49 3.17
C ILE A 101 2.84 1.99 3.55
N MET A 102 2.52 0.82 3.06
CA MET A 102 1.28 0.11 3.33
C MET A 102 1.53 -0.92 4.42
N ARG A 103 0.64 -0.98 5.42
CA ARG A 103 0.68 -2.03 6.43
C ARG A 103 -0.33 -3.13 6.08
N PRO A 104 0.08 -4.40 6.02
CA PRO A 104 -0.87 -5.49 5.83
C PRO A 104 -1.84 -5.51 7.02
N VAL A 105 -3.13 -5.40 6.73
CA VAL A 105 -4.16 -5.57 7.75
C VAL A 105 -4.36 -7.07 7.93
N SER A 106 -3.73 -7.65 8.95
CA SER A 106 -3.98 -9.04 9.33
C SER A 106 -5.46 -9.19 9.71
N ALA A 107 -6.18 -10.11 9.06
CA ALA A 107 -7.57 -10.44 9.38
C ALA A 107 -7.75 -11.14 10.75
N SER A 108 -6.74 -11.09 11.63
CA SER A 108 -6.74 -11.71 12.95
C SER A 108 -7.05 -10.71 14.05
N SER A 109 -8.15 -9.96 13.90
CA SER A 109 -8.73 -9.15 14.96
C SER A 109 -10.26 -9.24 14.93
N HIS A 110 -10.82 -10.45 14.98
CA HIS A 110 -12.17 -10.74 15.53
C HIS A 110 -12.40 -12.25 15.65
N ALA A 111 -11.61 -12.91 16.50
CA ALA A 111 -12.02 -14.18 17.10
C ALA A 111 -12.00 -14.09 18.64
N THR A 112 -12.18 -12.89 19.20
CA THR A 112 -12.63 -12.77 20.59
C THR A 112 -14.13 -12.99 20.60
N ARG A 113 -14.50 -14.24 20.93
CA ARG A 113 -15.84 -14.70 21.33
C ARG A 113 -16.74 -13.55 21.82
N GLN A 114 -17.64 -13.07 20.97
CA GLN A 114 -18.92 -12.62 21.48
C GLN A 114 -19.71 -13.90 21.74
N LEU A 115 -19.70 -14.35 22.99
CA LEU A 115 -20.61 -15.39 23.47
C LEU A 115 -22.02 -14.97 23.05
N SER A 116 -22.59 -15.67 22.09
CA SER A 116 -24.00 -15.57 21.72
C SER A 116 -24.86 -16.04 22.90
N GLY A 117 -24.97 -15.18 23.90
CA GLY A 117 -25.91 -15.27 25.00
C GLY A 117 -27.17 -14.45 24.72
N LEU A 118 -27.62 -14.37 23.46
CA LEU A 118 -28.95 -13.82 23.18
C LEU A 118 -29.96 -14.95 23.34
N LYS A 119 -30.39 -15.19 24.59
CA LYS A 119 -31.63 -15.93 24.86
C LYS A 119 -32.79 -15.06 24.37
N ILE A 120 -33.19 -15.26 23.12
CA ILE A 120 -34.47 -14.74 22.62
C ILE A 120 -35.55 -15.63 23.25
N HIS A 121 -36.19 -15.14 24.31
CA HIS A 121 -37.45 -15.72 24.75
C HIS A 121 -38.49 -15.38 23.68
N SER A 122 -38.90 -16.38 22.91
CA SER A 122 -40.05 -16.28 22.01
C SER A 122 -41.30 -16.16 22.88
N ASN A 123 -41.91 -14.97 22.91
CA ASN A 123 -43.28 -14.81 23.37
C ASN A 123 -44.19 -14.84 22.13
N LEU A 124 -45.29 -15.58 22.27
CA LEU A 124 -46.36 -15.92 21.32
C LEU A 124 -46.14 -17.20 20.49
N TYR A 125 -46.84 -18.28 20.87
CA TYR A 125 -48.12 -18.67 20.23
C TYR A 125 -48.93 -19.57 21.19
N HIS A 126 -50.22 -19.20 21.34
CA HIS A 126 -51.37 -19.91 21.91
C HIS A 126 -51.42 -20.23 23.41
#